data_AF-A0A142XAF8-F1
#
_entry.id   AF-A0A142XAF8-F1
#
_cell.length_a   1.000
_cell.length_b   1.000
_cell.length_c   1.000
_cell.angle_alpha   90.00
_cell.angle_beta   90.00
_cell.angle_gamma   90.00
#
_symmetry.space_group_name_H-M   'P 1'
#
loop_
_entity.id
_entity.type
_entity.pdbx_description
1 polymer ?
#
loop_
_entity_poly.entity_id
_entity_poly.type
_entity_poly.pdbx_seq_one_letter_code
_entity_poly.pdbx_strand_id
1 'polypeptide(L)'
;MKLILPVLHFEWQVLRAVGRSRKPVPGRALRLAPTRRTKDGSFLTALVSRGLLTYATGGEGDPFGATCALTPLGAHAAEYGECETEYVPRAQVPKTRPVKAKRAGRRGSTGSAT
;
A
#
# COMPACT_ATOMS: atom_id res chain seq x y z
N MET A 1 22.97 -4.33 -9.47
CA MET A 1 22.57 -3.62 -10.72
C MET A 1 21.35 -2.77 -10.40
N LYS A 2 21.38 -1.47 -10.73
CA LYS A 2 20.23 -0.58 -10.58
C LYS A 2 19.38 -0.64 -11.84
N LEU A 3 18.06 -0.71 -11.68
CA LEU A 3 17.09 -0.68 -12.78
C LEU A 3 16.23 0.58 -12.66
N ILE A 4 15.95 1.22 -13.79
CA ILE A 4 14.95 2.29 -13.86
C ILE A 4 13.63 1.63 -14.23
N LEU A 5 12.62 1.82 -13.38
CA LEU A 5 11.28 1.29 -13.62
C LEU A 5 10.26 2.43 -13.70
N PRO A 6 9.30 2.35 -14.64
CA PRO A 6 8.20 3.28 -14.68
C PRO A 6 7.30 3.11 -13.46
N VAL A 7 6.78 4.22 -12.96
CA VAL A 7 5.76 4.26 -11.92
C VAL A 7 4.39 4.19 -12.57
N LEU A 8 3.47 3.40 -12.03
CA LEU A 8 2.12 3.32 -12.59
C LEU A 8 1.44 4.69 -12.47
N HIS A 9 0.61 5.06 -13.43
CA HIS A 9 -0.03 6.39 -13.45
C HIS A 9 -0.76 6.73 -12.12
N PHE A 10 -1.48 5.77 -11.55
CA PHE A 10 -2.15 5.95 -10.26
C PHE A 10 -1.17 6.19 -9.11
N GLU A 11 -0.09 5.43 -9.05
CA GLU A 11 0.97 5.60 -8.05
C GLU A 11 1.60 6.98 -8.17
N TRP A 12 1.88 7.43 -9.41
CA TRP A 12 2.41 8.76 -9.69
C TRP A 12 1.47 9.87 -9.21
N GLN A 13 0.16 9.73 -9.42
CA GLN A 13 -0.84 10.67 -8.90
C GLN A 13 -0.81 10.73 -7.36
N VAL A 14 -0.67 9.58 -6.69
CA VAL A 14 -0.55 9.51 -5.22
C VAL A 14 0.71 10.23 -4.75
N LEU A 15 1.86 9.97 -5.37
CA LEU A 15 3.13 10.63 -5.01
C LEU A 15 3.03 12.15 -5.19
N ARG A 16 2.43 12.61 -6.29
CA ARG A 16 2.20 14.05 -6.52
C ARG A 16 1.22 14.65 -5.50
N ALA A 17 0.21 13.91 -5.06
CA ALA A 17 -0.70 14.39 -4.03
C ALA A 17 0.02 14.62 -2.69
N VAL A 18 0.89 13.69 -2.28
CA VAL A 18 1.74 13.86 -1.09
C VAL A 18 2.68 15.06 -1.27
N GLY A 19 3.37 15.15 -2.42
CA GLY A 19 4.33 16.23 -2.70
C GLY A 19 3.72 17.63 -2.70
N ARG A 20 2.48 17.79 -3.16
CA ARG A 20 1.76 19.08 -3.12
C ARG A 20 1.46 19.55 -1.70
N SER A 21 1.17 18.63 -0.79
CA SER A 21 0.75 18.97 0.57
C SER A 21 1.89 19.50 1.46
N ARG A 22 3.14 19.14 1.14
CA ARG A 22 4.35 19.42 1.93
C ARG A 22 4.28 18.98 3.41
N LYS A 23 3.29 18.16 3.76
CA LYS A 23 3.03 17.62 5.10
C LYS A 23 2.70 16.13 4.98
N PRO A 24 2.88 15.33 6.04
CA PRO A 24 2.39 13.95 6.04
C PRO A 24 0.88 13.91 5.75
N VAL A 25 0.48 13.10 4.77
CA VAL A 25 -0.92 13.00 4.33
C VAL A 25 -1.54 11.71 4.87
N PRO A 26 -2.75 11.74 5.45
CA PRO A 26 -3.43 10.54 5.89
C PRO A 26 -3.71 9.59 4.71
N GLY A 27 -3.49 8.30 4.91
CA GLY A 27 -3.64 7.28 3.88
C GLY A 27 -5.03 7.24 3.26
N ARG A 28 -6.08 7.56 4.04
CA ARG A 28 -7.46 7.72 3.52
C ARG A 28 -7.55 8.77 2.41
N ALA A 29 -6.88 9.90 2.58
CA ALA A 29 -6.89 10.98 1.58
C ALA A 29 -6.09 10.62 0.32
N LEU A 30 -5.17 9.65 0.43
CA LEU A 30 -4.38 9.14 -0.69
C LEU A 30 -5.12 8.10 -1.53
N ARG A 31 -6.34 7.69 -1.13
CA ARG A 31 -7.21 6.84 -1.94
C ARG A 31 -7.92 7.66 -3.04
N LEU A 32 -7.15 8.11 -4.04
CA LEU A 32 -7.64 8.99 -5.10
C LEU A 32 -8.71 8.36 -6.00
N ALA A 33 -8.72 7.03 -6.11
CA ALA A 33 -9.71 6.28 -6.87
C ALA A 33 -10.23 5.09 -6.04
N PRO A 34 -11.56 4.92 -5.88
CA PRO A 34 -12.14 3.80 -5.14
C PRO A 34 -12.24 2.55 -6.02
N THR A 35 -11.11 1.88 -6.25
CA THR A 35 -11.06 0.62 -7.02
C THR A 35 -10.88 -0.60 -6.10
N ARG A 36 -11.07 -1.81 -6.64
CA ARG A 36 -10.79 -3.05 -5.91
C ARG A 36 -9.34 -3.13 -5.42
N ARG A 37 -8.37 -2.55 -6.15
CA ARG A 37 -6.95 -2.56 -5.79
C ARG A 37 -6.60 -1.59 -4.67
N THR A 38 -7.42 -0.55 -4.47
CA THR A 38 -7.18 0.46 -3.43
C THR A 38 -8.06 0.27 -2.20
N LYS A 39 -8.90 -0.77 -2.18
CA LYS A 39 -9.85 -1.01 -1.09
C LYS A 39 -9.17 -1.26 0.24
N ASP A 40 -8.07 -2.02 0.24
CA ASP A 40 -7.44 -2.53 1.46
C ASP A 40 -6.19 -1.73 1.85
N GLY A 41 -5.87 -0.65 1.13
CA GLY A 41 -4.71 0.19 1.41
C GLY A 41 -3.36 -0.40 1.02
N SER A 42 -3.34 -1.61 0.44
CA SER A 42 -2.12 -2.32 0.01
C SER A 42 -1.25 -1.54 -0.97
N PHE A 43 -1.82 -0.60 -1.73
CA PHE A 43 -1.06 0.30 -2.60
C PHE A 43 -0.12 1.22 -1.81
N LEU A 44 -0.50 1.66 -0.60
CA LEU A 44 0.36 2.48 0.25
C LEU A 44 1.51 1.66 0.78
N THR A 45 1.21 0.45 1.27
CA THR A 45 2.23 -0.52 1.71
C THR A 45 3.21 -0.83 0.59
N ALA A 46 2.73 -1.04 -0.65
CA ALA A 46 3.60 -1.30 -1.79
C ALA A 46 4.51 -0.11 -2.15
N LEU A 47 4.00 1.12 -2.02
CA LEU A 47 4.82 2.33 -2.22
C LEU A 47 5.87 2.49 -1.11
N VAL A 48 5.53 2.13 0.13
CA VAL A 48 6.47 2.13 1.26
C VAL A 48 7.53 1.04 1.10
N SER A 49 7.14 -0.18 0.70
CA SER A 49 8.08 -1.28 0.47
C SER A 49 9.03 -1.01 -0.70
N ARG A 50 8.60 -0.19 -1.67
CA ARG A 50 9.45 0.30 -2.78
C ARG A 50 10.32 1.49 -2.38
N GLY A 51 10.22 1.98 -1.14
CA GLY A 51 10.95 3.14 -0.66
C GLY A 51 10.53 4.46 -1.29
N LEU A 52 9.35 4.54 -1.92
CA LEU A 52 8.80 5.77 -2.52
C LEU A 52 8.04 6.61 -1.49
N LEU A 53 7.45 5.95 -0.49
CA LEU A 53 6.82 6.58 0.66
C LEU A 53 7.45 6.07 1.95
N THR A 54 7.25 6.83 3.01
CA THR A 54 7.49 6.38 4.38
C THR A 54 6.27 6.67 5.24
N TYR A 55 6.01 5.82 6.23
CA TYR A 55 5.01 6.11 7.25
C TYR A 55 5.59 7.13 8.23
N ALA A 56 5.00 8.32 8.28
CA ALA A 56 5.33 9.33 9.28
C ALA A 56 4.66 9.02 10.63
N THR A 57 3.45 8.45 10.60
CA THR A 57 2.75 7.90 11.77
C THR A 57 1.98 6.65 11.39
N GLY A 58 1.73 5.76 12.36
CA GLY A 58 1.04 4.49 12.13
C GLY A 58 1.93 3.46 11.44
N GLY A 59 1.36 2.62 10.57
CA GLY A 59 2.11 1.61 9.83
C GLY A 59 1.22 0.72 8.96
N GLU A 60 1.81 -0.36 8.44
CA GLU A 60 1.15 -1.30 7.51
C GLU A 60 -0.12 -1.95 8.06
N GLY A 61 -0.25 -2.10 9.39
CA GLY A 61 -1.44 -2.70 10.01
C GLY A 61 -2.71 -1.86 9.89
N ASP A 62 -2.59 -0.54 9.73
CA ASP A 62 -3.69 0.37 9.41
C ASP A 62 -3.19 1.42 8.40
N PRO A 63 -3.10 1.07 7.11
CA PRO A 63 -2.51 1.93 6.09
C PRO A 63 -3.35 3.19 5.86
N PHE A 64 -4.64 3.17 6.23
CA PHE A 64 -5.55 4.30 6.07
C PHE A 64 -5.51 5.26 7.26
N GLY A 65 -5.33 4.75 8.48
CA GLY A 65 -5.07 5.57 9.65
C GLY A 65 -3.65 6.13 9.70
N ALA A 66 -2.70 5.51 9.01
CA ALA A 66 -1.33 5.99 8.89
C ALA A 66 -1.23 7.31 8.12
N THR A 67 -0.18 8.09 8.39
CA THR A 67 0.20 9.23 7.56
C THR A 67 1.45 8.91 6.77
N CYS A 68 1.50 9.33 5.50
CA CYS A 68 2.60 9.04 4.60
C CYS A 68 3.34 10.33 4.19
N ALA A 69 4.66 10.25 4.09
CA ALA A 69 5.53 11.29 3.57
C ALA A 69 6.36 10.76 2.38
N LEU A 70 6.81 11.66 1.51
CA LEU A 70 7.71 11.30 0.40
C LEU A 70 9.13 11.06 0.91
N THR A 71 9.78 10.06 0.34
CA THR A 71 11.24 9.88 0.43
C THR A 71 11.94 10.66 -0.69
N PRO A 72 13.27 10.81 -0.69
CA PRO A 72 14.00 11.39 -1.82
C PRO A 72 13.71 10.67 -3.15
N LEU A 73 13.63 9.33 -3.10
CA LEU A 73 13.30 8.49 -4.25
C LEU A 73 11.85 8.71 -4.72
N GLY A 74 10.91 8.85 -3.79
CA GLY A 74 9.52 9.19 -4.07
C GLY A 74 9.36 10.58 -4.69
N ALA A 75 10.15 11.56 -4.25
CA ALA A 75 10.13 12.91 -4.80
C ALA A 75 10.59 12.92 -6.26
N HIS A 76 11.68 12.22 -6.57
CA HIS A 76 12.13 12.00 -7.95
C HIS A 76 11.03 11.32 -8.79
N ALA A 77 10.45 10.25 -8.27
CA ALA A 77 9.36 9.54 -8.93
C ALA A 77 8.11 10.41 -9.15
N ALA A 78 7.80 11.32 -8.23
CA ALA A 78 6.70 12.27 -8.36
C ALA A 78 6.93 13.30 -9.49
N GLU A 79 8.19 13.61 -9.78
CA GLU A 79 8.59 14.57 -10.80
C GLU A 79 8.69 13.90 -12.18
N TYR A 80 9.42 12.79 -12.27
CA TYR A 80 9.80 12.17 -13.54
C TYR A 80 8.94 10.96 -13.93
N GLY A 81 8.12 10.43 -13.00
CA GLY A 81 7.29 9.24 -13.27
C GLY A 81 8.07 7.93 -13.31
N GLU A 82 9.33 7.95 -12.89
CA GLU A 82 10.23 6.79 -12.86
C GLU A 82 11.08 6.78 -11.58
N CYS A 83 11.49 5.58 -11.17
CA CYS A 83 12.33 5.39 -9.99
C CYS A 83 13.43 4.36 -10.22
N GLU A 84 14.59 4.61 -9.61
CA GLU A 84 15.63 3.59 -9.46
C GLU A 84 15.17 2.51 -8.48
N THR A 85 15.43 1.24 -8.79
CA THR A 85 15.28 0.13 -7.85
C THR A 85 16.49 -0.78 -7.93
N GLU A 86 16.82 -1.43 -6.82
CA GLU A 86 17.77 -2.53 -6.84
C GLU A 86 17.13 -3.75 -7.51
N TYR A 87 17.87 -4.38 -8.42
CA TYR A 87 17.46 -5.66 -8.98
C TYR A 87 17.60 -6.77 -7.94
N VAL A 88 16.48 -7.34 -7.51
CA VAL A 88 16.44 -8.53 -6.68
C VAL A 88 16.03 -9.73 -7.56
N PRO A 89 16.92 -10.72 -7.78
CA PRO A 89 16.59 -11.92 -8.54
C PRO A 89 15.38 -12.64 -7.91
N ARG A 90 14.43 -13.06 -8.76
CA ARG A 90 13.13 -13.63 -8.36
C ARG A 90 13.18 -14.92 -7.51
N ALA A 91 14.36 -15.50 -7.32
CA ALA A 91 14.57 -16.77 -6.63
C ALA A 91 14.28 -16.74 -5.12
N GLN A 92 14.05 -15.58 -4.49
CA GLN A 92 14.01 -15.46 -3.03
C GLN A 92 12.66 -15.13 -2.40
N VAL A 93 11.54 -15.07 -3.13
CA VAL A 93 10.23 -14.81 -2.50
C VAL A 93 9.69 -16.11 -1.88
N PRO A 94 9.66 -16.25 -0.53
CA PRO A 94 9.07 -17.42 0.10
C PRO A 94 7.56 -17.36 -0.16
N LYS A 95 7.03 -18.39 -0.83
CA LYS A 95 5.58 -18.53 -1.05
C LYS A 95 4.92 -18.92 0.28
N THR A 96 4.71 -17.99 1.20
CA THR A 96 3.78 -18.22 2.31
C THR A 96 2.35 -18.22 1.76
N ARG A 97 1.85 -19.43 1.47
CA ARG A 97 0.43 -19.67 1.20
C ARG A 97 -0.37 -19.22 2.44
N PRO A 98 -1.37 -18.33 2.32
CA PRO A 98 -2.23 -18.03 3.45
C PRO A 98 -3.03 -19.28 3.81
N VAL A 99 -2.89 -19.73 5.06
CA VAL A 99 -3.64 -20.86 5.60
C VAL A 99 -5.12 -20.49 5.58
N LYS A 100 -5.91 -21.28 4.85
CA LYS A 100 -7.37 -21.13 4.75
C LYS A 100 -7.97 -21.30 6.15
N ALA A 101 -8.35 -20.19 6.80
CA ALA A 101 -9.08 -20.24 8.06
C ALA A 101 -10.42 -20.95 7.83
N LYS A 102 -10.54 -22.17 8.34
CA LYS A 102 -11.76 -22.98 8.33
C LYS A 102 -12.78 -22.26 9.22
N ARG A 103 -13.75 -21.56 8.62
CA ARG A 103 -14.94 -21.06 9.31
C ARG A 103 -15.66 -22.26 9.94
N ALA A 104 -15.54 -22.41 11.25
CA ALA A 104 -16.39 -23.30 12.03
C ALA A 104 -17.81 -22.74 11.99
N GLY A 105 -18.72 -23.52 11.39
CA GLY A 105 -20.14 -23.17 11.32
C GLY A 105 -20.74 -23.15 12.72
N ARG A 106 -21.24 -21.98 13.15
CA ARG A 106 -22.19 -21.88 14.26
C ARG A 106 -23.57 -22.26 13.71
N ARG A 107 -23.94 -23.53 13.88
CA ARG A 107 -25.35 -23.96 13.93
C ARG A 107 -25.85 -23.66 15.34
N GLY A 108 -26.91 -22.87 15.46
CA GLY A 108 -27.82 -22.83 16.60
C GLY A 108 -29.18 -22.51 16.00
N SER A 109 -29.98 -23.53 15.66
CA SER A 109 -30.95 -24.23 16.52
C SER A 109 -32.15 -23.35 16.89
N THR A 110 -33.22 -23.62 16.15
CA THR A 110 -34.65 -23.38 16.38
C THR A 110 -35.18 -23.84 17.75
N GLY A 111 -36.20 -23.11 18.26
CA GLY A 111 -37.20 -23.55 19.28
C GLY A 111 -36.85 -23.18 20.72
N SER A 112 -37.76 -22.83 21.65
CA SER A 112 -39.23 -22.75 21.70
C SER A 112 -39.67 -21.91 22.92
N ALA A 113 -40.90 -21.38 22.85
CA ALA A 113 -41.91 -21.22 23.91
C ALA A 113 -41.50 -20.81 25.34
N THR A 114 -42.06 -19.69 25.83
CA THR A 114 -43.05 -19.68 26.91
C THR A 114 -43.96 -18.47 26.74
#